data_AF-A0A7K0G7K8-F1
#
_entry.id   AF-A0A7K0G7K8-F1
#
_cell.length_a   1.000
_cell.length_b   1.000
_cell.length_c   1.000
_cell.angle_alpha   90.00
_cell.angle_beta   90.00
_cell.angle_gamma   90.00
#
_symmetry.space_group_name_H-M   'P 1'
#
loop_
_entity.id
_entity.type
_entity.pdbx_description
1 polymer ?
#
loop_
_entity_poly.entity_id
_entity_poly.type
_entity_poly.pdbx_seq_one_letter_code
_entity_poly.pdbx_strand_id
1 'polypeptide(L)' 'MDLALLGLRVLRPDDFLMEVATTNPEGAVAAVRSLVAVKKRPSRTMEEELEGLRVNMLSRFADFIERSLGRG' A
#
# COMPACT_ATOMS: atom_id res chain seq x y z
N MET A 1 -0.70 3.51 -30.43
CA MET A 1 0.72 3.42 -30.01
C MET A 1 0.80 2.32 -28.97
N ASP A 2 1.54 1.25 -29.24
CA ASP A 2 1.66 0.11 -28.33
C ASP A 2 2.74 0.40 -27.29
N LEU A 3 2.34 0.49 -26.02
CA LEU A 3 3.24 0.77 -24.89
C LEU A 3 4.22 -0.39 -24.68
N ALA A 4 3.84 -1.62 -25.04
CA ALA A 4 4.71 -2.79 -24.91
C ALA A 4 5.93 -2.71 -25.84
N LEU A 5 5.77 -2.11 -27.03
CA LEU A 5 6.89 -1.88 -27.96
C LEU A 5 7.95 -0.89 -27.42
N LEU A 6 7.60 -0.10 -26.40
CA LEU A 6 8.53 0.78 -25.69
C LEU A 6 9.04 0.18 -24.37
N GLY A 7 8.71 -1.08 -24.07
CA GLY A 7 9.03 -1.71 -22.79
C GLY A 7 8.24 -1.14 -21.60
N LEU A 8 7.15 -0.40 -21.87
CA LEU A 8 6.30 0.19 -20.84
C LEU A 8 5.13 -0.74 -20.55
N ARG A 9 4.90 -1.03 -19.27
CA ARG A 9 3.73 -1.79 -18.80
C ARG A 9 2.77 -0.85 -18.08
N VAL A 10 1.48 -0.96 -18.41
CA VAL A 10 0.42 -0.31 -17.64
C VAL A 10 0.27 -1.06 -16.32
N LEU A 11 0.49 -0.36 -15.21
CA LEU A 11 0.33 -0.87 -13.86
C LEU A 11 -0.78 -0.11 -13.16
N ARG A 12 -1.67 -0.84 -12.49
CA ARG A 12 -2.60 -0.22 -11.54
C ARG A 12 -1.82 0.12 -10.27
N PRO A 13 -2.16 1.21 -9.56
CA PRO A 13 -1.46 1.60 -8.34
C PRO A 13 -1.34 0.48 -7.30
N ASP A 14 -2.40 -0.31 -7.11
CA ASP A 14 -2.40 -1.46 -6.20
C ASP A 14 -1.42 -2.56 -6.62
N ASP A 15 -1.32 -2.84 -7.93
CA ASP A 15 -0.37 -3.83 -8.45
C ASP A 15 1.08 -3.35 -8.27
N PHE A 16 1.36 -2.06 -8.49
CA PHE A 16 2.67 -1.47 -8.24
C PHE A 16 3.06 -1.54 -6.76
N LEU A 17 2.16 -1.14 -5.86
CA LEU A 17 2.43 -1.19 -4.42
C LEU A 17 2.62 -2.63 -3.95
N MET A 18 1.88 -3.58 -4.50
CA MET A 18 2.09 -5.00 -4.23
C MET A 18 3.46 -5.49 -4.70
N GLU A 19 3.93 -5.10 -5.89
CA GLU A 19 5.28 -5.47 -6.36
C GLU A 19 6.37 -4.94 -5.42
N VAL A 20 6.24 -3.69 -4.99
CA VAL A 20 7.13 -3.08 -3.99
C VAL A 20 7.07 -3.85 -2.67
N ALA A 21 5.86 -4.15 -2.18
CA ALA A 21 5.64 -4.84 -0.92
C ALA A 21 6.18 -6.28 -0.93
N THR A 22 6.04 -7.00 -2.05
CA THR A 22 6.60 -8.35 -2.19
C THR A 22 8.12 -8.34 -2.24
N THR A 23 8.72 -7.25 -2.74
CA THR A 23 10.18 -7.10 -2.82
C THR A 23 10.78 -6.71 -1.47
N ASN A 24 10.08 -5.87 -0.69
CA ASN A 24 10.50 -5.45 0.64
C ASN A 24 9.31 -5.35 1.62
N PRO A 25 8.85 -6.49 2.18
CA PRO A 25 7.70 -6.53 3.10
C PRO A 25 7.87 -5.64 4.32
N GLU A 26 9.04 -5.70 4.96
CA GLU A 26 9.33 -4.94 6.18
C GLU A 26 9.33 -3.44 5.92
N GLY A 27 9.93 -3.01 4.80
CA GLY A 27 9.92 -1.62 4.37
C GLY A 27 8.52 -1.09 4.09
N ALA A 28 7.66 -1.89 3.46
CA ALA A 28 6.27 -1.52 3.21
C ALA A 28 5.48 -1.32 4.52
N VAL A 29 5.62 -2.24 5.48
CA VAL A 29 4.99 -2.11 6.81
C VAL A 29 5.52 -0.89 7.56
N ALA A 30 6.84 -0.66 7.52
CA ALA A 30 7.46 0.51 8.17
C ALA A 30 6.97 1.84 7.57
N ALA A 31 6.77 1.90 6.26
CA ALA A 31 6.23 3.08 5.59
C ALA A 31 4.80 3.38 6.05
N VAL A 32 3.92 2.38 6.11
CA VAL A 32 2.53 2.58 6.59
C VAL A 32 2.51 2.99 8.07
N ARG A 33 3.35 2.37 8.92
CA ARG A 33 3.51 2.80 10.32
C ARG A 33 3.97 4.26 10.43
N SER A 34 4.84 4.70 9.53
CA SER A 34 5.31 6.09 9.49
C SER A 34 4.21 7.06 9.08
N LEU A 35 3.34 6.68 8.12
CA LEU A 35 2.17 7.50 7.73
C LEU A 35 1.25 7.77 8.93
N VAL A 36 0.93 6.72 9.68
CA VAL A 36 0.15 6.79 10.92
C VAL A 36 0.83 7.71 11.95
N ALA A 37 2.15 7.56 12.15
CA ALA A 37 2.90 8.31 13.15
C ALA A 37 3.04 9.82 12.83
N VAL A 38 3.12 10.18 11.55
CA VAL A 38 3.34 11.57 11.09
C VAL A 38 2.05 12.39 11.13
N LYS A 39 0.88 11.79 10.84
CA LYS A 39 -0.40 12.51 10.91
C LYS A 39 -0.94 12.55 12.33
N LYS A 40 -0.59 13.62 13.06
CA LYS A 40 -1.05 13.87 14.43
C LYS A 40 -2.30 14.77 14.54
N ARG A 41 -2.77 15.39 13.44
CA ARG A 41 -3.92 16.32 13.46
C ARG A 41 -4.77 16.23 12.18
N PRO A 42 -5.94 15.54 12.23
CA PRO A 42 -6.34 14.61 13.30
C PRO A 42 -5.35 13.43 13.39
N SER A 43 -5.20 12.86 14.59
CA SER A 43 -4.50 11.58 14.75
C SER A 43 -5.24 10.53 13.95
N ARG A 44 -4.53 9.77 13.11
CA ARG A 44 -5.11 8.64 12.40
C ARG A 44 -4.62 7.34 13.00
N THR A 45 -5.51 6.37 13.06
CA THR A 45 -5.24 4.99 13.48
C THR A 45 -4.76 4.15 12.28
N MET A 46 -4.16 3.00 12.56
CA MET A 46 -3.81 2.04 11.51
C MET A 46 -5.05 1.56 10.75
N GLU A 47 -6.18 1.40 11.44
CA GLU A 47 -7.45 0.97 10.83
C GLU A 47 -7.98 2.02 9.84
N GLU A 48 -7.95 3.30 10.20
CA GLU A 48 -8.35 4.39 9.30
C GLU A 48 -7.42 4.51 8.09
N GLU A 49 -6.12 4.25 8.24
CA GLU A 49 -5.19 4.24 7.10
C GLU A 49 -5.44 3.02 6.20
N LEU A 50 -5.67 1.83 6.76
CA LEU A 50 -6.04 0.63 5.99
C LEU A 50 -7.35 0.84 5.21
N GLU A 51 -8.36 1.44 5.84
CA GLU A 51 -9.61 1.78 5.17
C GLU A 51 -9.41 2.85 4.09
N GLY A 52 -8.58 3.86 4.37
CA GLY A 52 -8.18 4.85 3.38
C GLY A 52 -7.55 4.22 2.14
N LEU A 53 -6.71 3.21 2.31
CA LEU A 53 -6.13 2.44 1.20
C LEU A 53 -7.22 1.70 0.40
N ARG A 54 -8.16 1.03 1.08
CA ARG A 54 -9.28 0.32 0.42
C ARG A 54 -10.17 1.26 -0.39
N VAL A 55 -10.53 2.41 0.17
CA VAL A 55 -11.33 3.45 -0.52
C VAL A 55 -10.61 3.99 -1.77
N ASN A 56 -9.27 4.00 -1.77
CA ASN A 56 -8.45 4.39 -2.92
C ASN A 56 -8.12 3.23 -3.87
N MET A 57 -8.88 2.14 -3.83
CA MET A 57 -8.70 0.95 -4.68
C MET A 57 -7.35 0.24 -4.48
N LEU A 58 -6.74 0.39 -3.30
CA LEU A 58 -5.49 -0.27 -2.90
C LEU A 58 -5.75 -1.48 -1.99
N SER A 59 -6.82 -2.23 -2.28
CA SER A 59 -7.32 -3.26 -1.37
C SER A 59 -6.32 -4.40 -1.17
N ARG A 60 -5.61 -4.83 -2.21
CA ARG A 60 -4.64 -5.92 -2.07
C ARG A 60 -3.47 -5.51 -1.20
N PHE A 61 -2.99 -4.28 -1.39
CA PHE A 61 -1.93 -3.73 -0.55
C PHE A 61 -2.40 -3.54 0.90
N ALA A 62 -3.62 -3.06 1.13
CA ALA A 62 -4.20 -2.95 2.48
C ALA A 62 -4.25 -4.31 3.19
N ASP A 63 -4.77 -5.34 2.51
CA ASP A 63 -4.87 -6.69 3.06
C ASP A 63 -3.49 -7.30 3.35
N PHE A 64 -2.49 -7.04 2.49
CA PHE A 64 -1.11 -7.44 2.73
C PHE A 64 -0.55 -6.83 4.02
N ILE A 65 -0.78 -5.53 4.24
CA ILE A 65 -0.30 -4.83 5.43
C ILE A 65 -1.02 -5.33 6.69
N GLU A 66 -2.34 -5.49 6.64
CA GLU A 66 -3.15 -6.00 7.75
C GLU A 66 -2.67 -7.38 8.21
N ARG A 67 -2.44 -8.31 7.28
CA ARG A 67 -1.88 -9.63 7.57
C ARG A 67 -0.47 -9.56 8.14
N SER A 68 0.37 -8.69 7.58
CA SER A 68 1.76 -8.49 8.04
C SER A 68 1.85 -7.90 9.45
N LEU A 69 0.78 -7.24 9.91
CA LEU A 69 0.64 -6.73 11.28
C LEU A 69 0.06 -7.77 12.25
N GLY A 70 -0.28 -8.98 11.78
CA GLY A 70 -0.92 -10.02 12.59
C GLY A 70 -2.37 -9.69 12.96
N ARG A 71 -3.09 -8.90 12.13
CA ARG A 71 -4.46 -8.44 12.38
C ARG A 71 -5.54 -9.16 11.56
N GLY A 72 -5.24 -10.35 11.03
CA GLY A 72 -6.15 -11.14 10.17
C GLY A 72 -6.62 -12.43 10.81
#